data_AF-A0A7C7SSX5-F1
#
_entry.id   AF-A0A7C7SSX5-F1
#
_cell.length_a   1.000
_cell.length_b   1.000
_cell.length_c   1.000
_cell.angle_alpha   90.00
_cell.angle_beta   90.00
_cell.angle_gamma   90.00
#
_symmetry.space_group_name_H-M   'P 1'
#
loop_
_entity.id
_entity.type
_entity.pdbx_description
1 polymer ?
#
loop_
_entity_poly.entity_id
_entity_poly.type
_entity_poly.pdbx_seq_one_letter_code
_entity_poly.pdbx_strand_id
1 'polypeptide(L)'
;MPDTPDRFGATAPVAFGNETPYFIVDGMLVDGAGATLSGTMFLGLQDLAVVGACGHGVRRHRSSARLQLERHDVGRTVTRFTRATSSTPGRATPGEVSGFTLVETLFALAIMTTGLLSLAGVFSYGMLALNRGDELLIAKEKATEGIESVFLARDTLTRTWGQVRNQTAGGIFLNGAHPVAHPGPDGLVNTPDDGPVEVLVQPGADGLAGTADDATLTLDGYSREIEITDLNPNLRQIRVIVRYPYGDSQREYELLTYISAFS
;
A
#
# COMPACT_ATOMS: atom_id res chain seq x y z
N MET A 1 32.47 -9.63 -19.90
CA MET A 1 31.22 -10.06 -20.55
C MET A 1 30.19 -8.98 -20.31
N PRO A 2 29.66 -8.32 -21.34
CA PRO A 2 28.50 -7.44 -21.19
C PRO A 2 27.25 -8.33 -21.29
N ASP A 3 26.55 -8.57 -20.18
CA ASP A 3 25.37 -9.44 -20.14
C ASP A 3 24.20 -8.75 -19.43
N THR A 4 23.82 -7.60 -19.97
CA THR A 4 22.49 -7.06 -19.70
C THR A 4 21.87 -6.81 -21.07
N PRO A 5 20.96 -7.66 -21.54
CA PRO A 5 20.41 -7.54 -22.89
C PRO A 5 19.59 -6.25 -23.02
N ASP A 6 20.04 -5.36 -23.88
CA ASP A 6 19.47 -4.05 -24.25
C ASP A 6 18.07 -4.10 -24.90
N ARG A 7 17.27 -5.16 -24.67
CA ARG A 7 16.05 -5.47 -25.43
C ARG A 7 14.84 -5.88 -24.59
N PHE A 8 14.80 -5.58 -23.30
CA PHE A 8 13.52 -5.58 -22.59
C PHE A 8 12.63 -4.46 -23.14
N GLY A 9 11.62 -4.83 -23.93
CA GLY A 9 10.64 -3.88 -24.50
C GLY A 9 10.49 -3.89 -26.02
N ALA A 10 11.31 -4.63 -26.78
CA ALA A 10 11.04 -4.85 -28.20
C ALA A 10 9.83 -5.79 -28.36
N THR A 11 8.97 -5.55 -29.36
CA THR A 11 7.71 -6.28 -29.66
C THR A 11 7.87 -7.76 -30.03
N ALA A 12 9.01 -8.37 -29.71
CA ALA A 12 9.27 -9.80 -29.88
C ALA A 12 9.12 -10.53 -28.53
N PRO A 13 8.59 -11.76 -28.51
CA PRO A 13 8.57 -12.58 -27.30
C PRO A 13 9.97 -12.68 -26.67
N VAL A 14 10.06 -12.57 -25.34
CA VAL A 14 11.30 -12.85 -24.61
C VAL A 14 11.63 -14.33 -24.82
N ALA A 15 12.72 -14.60 -25.54
CA ALA A 15 13.16 -15.96 -25.82
C ALA A 15 13.98 -16.50 -24.64
N PHE A 16 13.41 -17.45 -23.89
CA PHE A 16 14.10 -18.18 -22.81
C PHE A 16 14.96 -19.33 -23.38
N GLY A 17 15.69 -19.08 -24.48
CA GLY A 17 16.41 -20.12 -25.20
C GLY A 17 15.47 -21.18 -25.82
N ASN A 18 15.83 -22.46 -25.66
CA ASN A 18 15.03 -23.60 -26.15
C ASN A 18 13.95 -24.06 -25.17
N GLU A 19 13.75 -23.34 -24.06
CA GLU A 19 12.75 -23.69 -23.05
C GLU A 19 11.43 -22.96 -23.34
N THR A 20 10.32 -23.67 -23.19
CA THR A 20 8.96 -23.12 -23.31
C THR A 20 8.29 -23.14 -21.93
N PRO A 21 8.64 -22.19 -21.04
CA PRO A 21 8.07 -22.18 -19.70
C PRO A 21 6.58 -21.86 -19.76
N TYR A 22 5.79 -22.48 -18.88
CA TYR A 22 4.36 -22.21 -18.76
C TYR A 22 3.93 -22.25 -17.29
N PHE A 23 2.81 -21.58 -17.00
CA PHE A 23 2.20 -21.64 -15.68
C PHE A 23 1.26 -22.83 -15.58
N ILE A 24 1.41 -23.63 -14.52
CA ILE A 24 0.40 -24.62 -14.16
C ILE A 24 -0.73 -23.97 -13.34
N VAL A 25 -1.81 -24.74 -13.12
CA VAL A 25 -3.02 -24.28 -12.40
C VAL A 25 -2.71 -23.71 -11.02
N ASP A 26 -1.67 -24.21 -10.37
CA ASP A 26 -1.25 -23.78 -9.03
C ASP A 26 -0.39 -22.50 -9.03
N GLY A 27 -0.23 -21.83 -10.19
CA GLY A 27 0.51 -20.58 -10.34
C GLY A 27 2.03 -20.73 -10.36
N MET A 28 2.54 -21.96 -10.31
CA MET A 28 3.97 -22.25 -10.39
C MET A 28 4.44 -22.19 -11.85
N LEU A 29 5.59 -21.55 -12.09
CA LEU A 29 6.25 -21.58 -13.39
C LEU A 29 7.02 -22.90 -13.53
N VAL A 30 6.78 -23.63 -14.61
CA VAL A 30 7.48 -24.88 -14.91
C VAL A 30 8.07 -24.85 -16.31
N ASP A 31 9.11 -25.65 -16.54
CA ASP A 31 9.68 -25.85 -17.87
C ASP A 31 8.80 -26.77 -18.75
N GLY A 32 9.23 -27.03 -19.98
CA GLY A 32 8.53 -27.95 -20.90
C GLY A 32 8.49 -29.41 -20.43
N ALA A 33 9.27 -29.79 -19.41
CA ALA A 33 9.28 -31.09 -18.77
C ALA A 33 8.46 -31.13 -17.45
N GLY A 34 7.89 -30.00 -17.02
CA GLY A 34 7.10 -29.87 -15.80
C GLY A 34 7.94 -29.65 -14.53
N ALA A 35 9.24 -29.40 -14.63
CA ALA A 35 10.08 -29.08 -13.48
C ALA A 35 9.88 -27.63 -13.03
N THR A 36 9.78 -27.42 -11.71
CA THR A 36 9.64 -26.09 -11.12
C THR A 36 10.86 -25.22 -11.43
N LEU A 37 10.61 -24.06 -12.04
CA LEU A 37 11.63 -23.03 -12.23
C LEU A 37 11.60 -22.09 -11.02
N SER A 38 12.73 -21.98 -10.30
CA SER A 38 12.89 -21.03 -9.19
C SER A 38 13.64 -19.79 -9.67
N GLY A 39 12.99 -18.63 -9.62
CA GLY A 39 13.58 -17.35 -10.00
C GLY A 39 12.62 -16.18 -9.77
N THR A 40 13.15 -14.96 -9.78
CA THR A 40 12.35 -13.73 -9.71
C THR A 40 11.78 -13.40 -11.08
N MET A 41 10.45 -13.40 -11.20
CA MET A 41 9.76 -12.93 -12.40
C MET A 41 9.37 -11.46 -12.24
N PHE A 42 9.81 -10.62 -13.17
CA PHE A 42 9.34 -9.24 -13.27
C PHE A 42 8.19 -9.17 -14.28
N LEU A 43 6.99 -8.88 -13.79
CA LEU A 43 5.82 -8.62 -14.64
C LEU A 43 5.77 -7.13 -14.98
N GLY A 44 6.30 -6.77 -16.15
CA GLY A 44 6.09 -5.44 -16.71
C GLY A 44 4.66 -5.30 -17.20
N LEU A 45 3.82 -4.57 -16.48
CA LEU A 45 2.56 -4.09 -17.03
C LEU A 45 2.90 -3.01 -18.06
N GLN A 46 2.79 -3.33 -19.34
CA GLN A 46 2.82 -2.28 -20.37
C GLN A 46 1.55 -1.46 -20.17
N ASP A 47 1.74 -0.21 -19.73
CA ASP A 47 0.67 0.76 -19.68
C ASP A 47 0.11 0.88 -21.10
N LEU A 48 -1.14 0.48 -21.26
CA LEU A 48 -1.79 0.43 -22.56
C LEU A 48 -2.00 1.86 -22.98
N ALA A 49 -1.06 2.41 -23.75
CA ALA A 49 -1.20 3.71 -24.38
C ALA A 49 -2.58 3.76 -25.05
N VAL A 50 -3.45 4.61 -24.52
CA VAL A 50 -4.78 4.87 -25.04
C VAL A 50 -4.60 5.54 -26.39
N VAL A 51 -4.45 4.72 -27.43
CA VAL A 51 -4.59 5.15 -28.81
C VAL A 51 -6.07 5.44 -29.01
N GLY A 52 -6.41 6.73 -29.02
CA GLY A 52 -7.73 7.20 -29.38
C GLY A 52 -8.09 6.72 -30.79
N ALA A 53 -9.01 5.76 -30.86
CA ALA A 53 -9.72 5.42 -32.08
C ALA A 53 -11.21 5.38 -31.76
N CYS A 54 -11.94 6.25 -32.45
CA CYS A 54 -13.37 6.41 -32.35
C CYS A 54 -14.11 5.12 -32.77
N GLY A 55 -15.17 4.79 -32.02
CA GLY A 55 -16.34 4.16 -32.61
C GLY A 55 -16.59 2.70 -32.24
N HIS A 56 -17.87 2.45 -32.00
CA HIS A 56 -18.59 1.18 -31.87
C HIS A 56 -18.70 0.55 -30.47
N GLY A 57 -19.95 0.56 -30.01
CA GLY A 57 -20.37 0.08 -28.72
C GLY A 57 -20.24 -1.43 -28.58
N VAL A 58 -19.69 -1.82 -27.44
CA VAL A 58 -19.78 -3.18 -26.93
C VAL A 58 -20.41 -3.10 -25.55
N ARG A 59 -21.64 -3.61 -25.47
CA ARG A 59 -22.34 -3.91 -24.21
C ARG A 59 -21.44 -4.77 -23.34
N ARG A 60 -20.96 -4.23 -22.22
CA ARG A 60 -20.32 -5.03 -21.17
C ARG A 60 -21.41 -5.61 -20.26
N HIS A 61 -21.61 -6.92 -20.38
CA HIS A 61 -22.20 -7.74 -19.33
C HIS A 61 -21.25 -7.66 -18.11
N ARG A 62 -21.69 -7.01 -17.03
CA ARG A 62 -21.05 -7.18 -15.71
C ARG A 62 -21.73 -8.35 -15.01
N SER A 63 -20.96 -9.37 -14.65
CA SER A 63 -21.36 -10.39 -13.68
C SER A 63 -21.37 -9.76 -12.29
N SER A 64 -22.55 -9.65 -11.71
CA SER A 64 -22.79 -9.18 -10.35
C SER A 64 -22.23 -10.19 -9.35
N ALA A 65 -21.26 -9.78 -8.52
CA ALA A 65 -20.94 -10.47 -7.29
C ALA A 65 -22.14 -10.33 -6.33
N ARG A 66 -22.75 -11.47 -5.99
CA ARG A 66 -23.92 -11.59 -5.13
C ARG A 66 -23.46 -11.58 -3.67
N LEU A 67 -23.44 -10.40 -3.05
CA LEU A 67 -23.34 -10.27 -1.59
C LEU A 67 -24.69 -10.68 -0.98
N GLN A 68 -24.70 -11.84 -0.37
CA GLN A 68 -25.83 -12.41 0.36
C GLN A 68 -25.83 -11.78 1.77
N LEU A 69 -26.60 -10.71 1.93
CA LEU A 69 -26.83 -10.08 3.24
C LEU A 69 -27.92 -10.85 3.97
N GLU A 70 -27.50 -11.53 5.03
CA GLU A 70 -28.30 -12.24 6.01
C GLU A 70 -29.29 -11.27 6.68
N ARG A 71 -30.60 -11.54 6.54
CA ARG A 71 -31.64 -10.80 7.25
C ARG A 71 -31.86 -11.42 8.62
N HIS A 72 -31.56 -10.64 9.64
CA HIS A 72 -31.93 -10.91 11.01
C HIS A 72 -33.46 -10.85 11.15
N ASP A 73 -34.05 -11.99 11.46
CA ASP A 73 -35.47 -12.16 11.78
C ASP A 73 -35.67 -11.73 13.25
N VAL A 74 -36.46 -10.68 13.48
CA VAL A 74 -36.92 -10.29 14.82
C VAL A 74 -38.43 -10.27 14.79
N GLY A 75 -38.97 -11.31 15.42
CA GLY A 75 -40.36 -11.68 15.39
C GLY A 75 -41.32 -10.58 15.85
N ARG A 76 -42.54 -10.66 15.31
CA ARG A 76 -43.70 -10.04 15.93
C ARG A 76 -44.93 -10.93 15.74
N THR A 77 -45.17 -11.68 16.80
CA THR A 77 -46.46 -12.09 17.38
C THR A 77 -47.68 -11.95 16.48
N VAL A 78 -48.13 -13.10 15.97
CA VAL A 78 -49.47 -13.29 15.40
C VAL A 78 -50.46 -13.44 16.55
N THR A 79 -51.33 -12.44 16.72
CA THR A 79 -52.61 -12.64 17.41
C THR A 79 -53.75 -12.16 16.52
N ARG A 80 -54.44 -13.16 15.99
CA ARG A 80 -55.71 -13.16 15.25
C ARG A 80 -56.80 -12.46 16.07
N PHE A 81 -57.56 -11.52 15.50
CA PHE A 81 -58.99 -11.36 15.80
C PHE A 81 -59.76 -10.70 14.62
N THR A 82 -60.75 -11.46 14.18
CA THR A 82 -61.98 -11.18 13.40
C THR A 82 -62.40 -9.72 13.17
N ARG A 83 -62.90 -9.44 11.95
CA ARG A 83 -64.34 -9.28 11.63
C ARG A 83 -64.51 -8.55 10.30
N ALA A 84 -65.12 -9.23 9.33
CA ALA A 84 -65.71 -8.59 8.17
C ALA A 84 -66.94 -7.78 8.63
N THR A 85 -66.91 -6.47 8.44
CA THR A 85 -68.11 -5.65 8.33
C THR A 85 -67.93 -4.71 7.15
N SER A 86 -68.73 -4.99 6.13
CA SER A 86 -69.11 -4.09 5.06
C SER A 86 -69.41 -2.69 5.59
N SER A 87 -68.67 -1.69 5.12
CA SER A 87 -69.12 -0.30 5.14
C SER A 87 -68.68 0.36 3.83
N THR A 88 -69.71 0.71 3.03
CA THR A 88 -69.86 1.91 2.21
C THR A 88 -68.66 2.37 1.35
N PRO A 89 -68.81 2.53 0.01
CA PRO A 89 -67.83 3.26 -0.78
C PRO A 89 -67.90 4.74 -0.41
N GLY A 90 -67.06 5.14 0.53
CA GLY A 90 -66.80 6.54 0.84
C GLY A 90 -66.19 7.19 -0.40
N ARG A 91 -66.95 8.12 -0.99
CA ARG A 91 -66.54 9.09 -2.00
C ARG A 91 -65.10 9.54 -1.75
N ALA A 92 -64.16 9.11 -2.60
CA ALA A 92 -62.83 9.71 -2.65
C ALA A 92 -63.04 11.19 -3.04
N THR A 93 -62.89 12.08 -2.08
CA THR A 93 -62.69 13.50 -2.37
C THR A 93 -61.44 13.61 -3.23
N PRO A 94 -61.45 14.36 -4.35
CA PRO A 94 -60.23 14.63 -5.08
C PRO A 94 -59.29 15.31 -4.09
N GLY A 95 -58.22 14.61 -3.69
CA GLY A 95 -57.17 15.22 -2.90
C GLY A 95 -56.62 16.35 -3.76
N GLU A 96 -56.76 17.59 -3.28
CA GLU A 96 -56.13 18.74 -3.91
C GLU A 96 -54.63 18.43 -4.04
N VAL A 97 -54.19 18.17 -5.27
CA VAL A 97 -52.78 18.10 -5.59
C VAL A 97 -52.29 19.54 -5.57
N SER A 98 -51.97 20.02 -4.36
CA SER A 98 -51.34 21.32 -4.19
C SER A 98 -49.93 21.23 -4.81
N GLY A 99 -49.68 22.00 -5.86
CA GLY A 99 -48.36 22.11 -6.46
C GLY A 99 -47.35 22.69 -5.47
N PHE A 100 -46.08 22.32 -5.61
CA PHE A 100 -44.99 22.90 -4.82
C PHE A 100 -44.96 24.42 -4.98
N THR A 101 -44.90 25.14 -3.86
CA THR A 101 -44.82 26.61 -3.90
C THR A 101 -43.41 27.04 -4.31
N LEU A 102 -43.29 28.19 -4.99
CA LEU A 102 -41.99 28.75 -5.38
C LEU A 102 -41.10 29.06 -4.17
N VAL A 103 -41.71 29.33 -3.00
CA VAL A 103 -40.99 29.53 -1.74
C VAL A 103 -40.37 28.21 -1.27
N GLU A 104 -41.09 27.10 -1.38
CA GLU A 104 -40.61 25.78 -0.98
C GLU A 104 -39.44 25.29 -1.84
N THR A 105 -39.47 25.55 -3.15
CA THR A 105 -38.34 25.22 -4.05
C THR A 105 -37.11 26.06 -3.76
N LEU A 106 -37.26 27.34 -3.38
CA LEU A 106 -36.15 28.19 -2.95
C LEU A 106 -35.50 27.68 -1.67
N PHE A 107 -36.29 27.27 -0.67
CA PHE A 107 -35.74 26.66 0.55
C PHE A 107 -35.07 25.33 0.26
N ALA A 108 -35.65 24.48 -0.60
CA ALA A 108 -35.05 23.21 -1.00
C ALA A 108 -33.69 23.42 -1.69
N LEU A 109 -33.60 24.39 -2.62
CA LEU A 109 -32.35 24.73 -3.29
C LEU A 109 -31.30 25.27 -2.29
N ALA A 110 -31.69 26.13 -1.35
CA ALA A 110 -30.77 26.66 -0.34
C ALA A 110 -30.20 25.56 0.59
N ILE A 111 -31.04 24.61 1.01
CA ILE A 111 -30.61 23.47 1.82
C ILE A 111 -29.68 22.56 1.00
N MET A 112 -30.01 22.32 -0.27
CA MET A 112 -29.22 21.49 -1.17
C MET A 112 -27.84 22.10 -1.44
N THR A 113 -27.74 23.40 -1.73
CA THR A 113 -26.45 24.08 -1.94
C THR A 113 -25.59 24.04 -0.69
N THR A 114 -26.20 24.23 0.49
CA THR A 114 -25.49 24.16 1.77
C THR A 114 -24.96 22.73 2.03
N GLY A 115 -25.75 21.71 1.71
CA GLY A 115 -25.34 20.31 1.80
C GLY A 115 -24.18 19.96 0.86
N LEU A 116 -24.24 20.41 -0.40
CA LEU A 116 -23.17 20.17 -1.37
C LEU A 116 -21.86 20.87 -1.00
N LEU A 117 -21.92 22.10 -0.49
CA LEU A 117 -20.73 22.82 -0.03
C LEU A 117 -20.05 22.12 1.16
N SER A 118 -20.85 21.60 2.10
CA SER A 118 -20.33 20.82 3.23
C SER A 118 -19.61 19.55 2.76
N LEU A 119 -20.22 18.80 1.83
CA LEU A 119 -19.62 17.59 1.26
C LEU A 119 -18.32 17.89 0.48
N ALA A 120 -18.29 18.99 -0.28
CA ALA A 120 -17.10 19.42 -1.01
C ALA A 120 -15.94 19.76 -0.06
N GLY A 121 -16.23 20.38 1.08
CA GLY A 121 -15.22 20.65 2.12
C GLY A 121 -14.62 19.38 2.71
N VAL A 122 -15.47 18.43 3.12
CA VAL A 122 -15.01 17.14 3.68
C VAL A 122 -14.23 16.33 2.65
N PHE A 123 -14.67 16.32 1.38
CA PHE A 123 -13.98 15.63 0.30
C PHE A 123 -12.59 16.22 0.02
N SER A 124 -12.48 17.56 -0.03
CA SER A 124 -11.20 18.24 -0.23
C SER A 124 -10.22 17.95 0.90
N TYR A 125 -10.71 17.96 2.15
CA TYR A 125 -9.92 17.59 3.31
C TYR A 125 -9.48 16.11 3.27
N GLY A 126 -10.39 15.21 2.87
CA GLY A 126 -10.10 13.79 2.69
C GLY A 126 -9.01 13.53 1.65
N MET A 127 -9.03 14.22 0.51
CA MET A 127 -7.98 14.09 -0.51
C MET A 127 -6.61 14.58 -0.02
N LEU A 128 -6.55 15.70 0.71
CA LEU A 128 -5.29 16.17 1.32
C LEU A 128 -4.74 15.18 2.35
N ALA A 129 -5.61 14.49 3.09
CA ALA A 129 -5.20 13.46 4.03
C ALA A 129 -4.67 12.19 3.32
N LEU A 130 -5.24 11.83 2.17
CA LEU A 130 -4.78 10.68 1.38
C LEU A 130 -3.43 10.93 0.70
N ASN A 131 -3.10 12.18 0.37
CA ASN A 131 -1.82 12.53 -0.26
C ASN A 131 -0.61 12.47 0.71
N ARG A 132 -0.81 12.05 1.96
CA ARG A 132 0.24 11.84 2.99
C ARG A 132 0.46 10.35 3.32
N GLY A 133 0.13 9.48 2.37
CA GLY A 133 0.37 8.05 2.48
C GLY A 133 1.83 7.68 2.23
N ASP A 134 2.55 8.52 1.49
CA ASP A 134 3.89 8.26 1.00
C ASP A 134 4.92 8.18 2.12
N GLU A 135 4.78 9.03 3.15
CA GLU A 135 5.74 9.06 4.26
C GLU A 135 5.70 7.75 5.07
N LEU A 136 4.52 7.13 5.19
CA LEU A 136 4.39 5.82 5.85
C LEU A 136 4.97 4.69 4.99
N LEU A 137 4.84 4.76 3.65
CA LEU A 137 5.43 3.76 2.76
C LEU A 137 6.95 3.81 2.83
N ILE A 138 7.53 5.02 2.81
CA ILE A 138 8.96 5.25 3.02
C ILE A 138 9.38 4.69 4.38
N ALA A 139 8.66 5.02 5.46
CA ALA A 139 8.99 4.54 6.79
C ALA A 139 8.99 3.00 6.89
N LYS A 140 8.06 2.32 6.20
CA LYS A 140 8.01 0.85 6.11
C LYS A 140 9.19 0.26 5.35
N GLU A 141 9.54 0.87 4.22
CA GLU A 141 10.70 0.46 3.44
C GLU A 141 11.99 0.59 4.26
N LYS A 142 12.19 1.73 4.92
CA LYS A 142 13.38 1.98 5.76
C LYS A 142 13.44 1.13 7.02
N ALA A 143 12.30 0.74 7.56
CA ALA A 143 12.24 -0.24 8.63
C ALA A 143 12.65 -1.64 8.14
N THR A 144 12.18 -2.04 6.95
CA THR A 144 12.55 -3.31 6.31
C THR A 144 14.04 -3.35 6.00
N GLU A 145 14.59 -2.29 5.41
CA GLU A 145 16.03 -2.13 5.16
C GLU A 145 16.85 -2.26 6.45
N GLY A 146 16.39 -1.66 7.54
CA GLY A 146 17.03 -1.79 8.85
C GLY A 146 17.09 -3.25 9.33
N ILE A 147 16.02 -4.02 9.13
CA ILE A 147 16.01 -5.45 9.43
C ILE A 147 16.96 -6.20 8.51
N GLU A 148 16.86 -5.98 7.20
CA GLU A 148 17.72 -6.61 6.20
C GLU A 148 19.20 -6.38 6.50
N SER A 149 19.58 -5.19 6.98
CA SER A 149 20.94 -4.92 7.42
C SER A 149 21.37 -5.79 8.61
N VAL A 150 20.50 -6.01 9.60
CA VAL A 150 20.82 -6.91 10.73
C VAL A 150 20.97 -8.35 10.27
N PHE A 151 20.12 -8.81 9.35
CA PHE A 151 20.21 -10.13 8.74
C PHE A 151 21.50 -10.27 7.90
N LEU A 152 21.85 -9.25 7.11
CA LEU A 152 23.07 -9.21 6.33
C LEU A 152 24.32 -9.24 7.22
N ALA A 153 24.32 -8.51 8.32
CA ALA A 153 25.41 -8.53 9.30
C ALA A 153 25.62 -9.93 9.91
N ARG A 154 24.55 -10.71 10.09
CA ARG A 154 24.62 -12.12 10.50
C ARG A 154 25.15 -13.01 9.38
N ASP A 155 24.59 -12.87 8.18
CA ASP A 155 24.79 -13.85 7.09
C ASP A 155 26.09 -13.68 6.31
N THR A 156 26.65 -12.47 6.29
CA THR A 156 27.94 -12.22 5.61
C THR A 156 29.14 -12.87 6.30
N LEU A 157 28.98 -13.35 7.55
CA LEU A 157 30.03 -14.00 8.37
C LEU A 157 31.31 -13.17 8.58
N THR A 158 31.34 -11.92 8.11
CA THR A 158 32.43 -10.97 8.37
C THR A 158 32.38 -10.44 9.80
N ARG A 159 31.20 -10.54 10.45
CA ARG A 159 30.96 -10.15 11.83
C ARG A 159 30.61 -11.39 12.64
N THR A 160 31.15 -11.48 13.84
CA THR A 160 30.79 -12.56 14.78
C THR A 160 29.37 -12.34 15.30
N TRP A 161 28.69 -13.42 15.71
CA TRP A 161 27.39 -13.29 16.38
C TRP A 161 27.44 -12.33 17.58
N GLY A 162 28.54 -12.27 18.34
CA GLY A 162 28.70 -11.31 19.43
C GLY A 162 28.63 -9.84 18.99
N GLN A 163 28.99 -9.54 17.74
CA GLN A 163 29.04 -8.18 17.18
C GLN A 163 27.72 -7.72 16.56
N VAL A 164 26.76 -8.62 16.29
CA VAL A 164 25.42 -8.29 15.76
C VAL A 164 24.51 -7.78 16.88
N ARG A 165 24.91 -6.68 17.51
CA ARG A 165 24.24 -6.05 18.66
C ARG A 165 24.33 -4.53 18.55
N ASN A 166 23.63 -3.84 19.43
CA ASN A 166 23.89 -2.43 19.65
C ASN A 166 25.27 -2.20 20.31
N GLN A 167 25.87 -1.04 20.08
CA GLN A 167 27.17 -0.67 20.62
C GLN A 167 27.24 -0.72 22.16
N THR A 168 26.14 -0.40 22.85
CA THR A 168 26.08 -0.53 24.32
C THR A 168 26.27 -1.97 24.80
N ALA A 169 25.93 -2.96 23.96
CA ALA A 169 26.13 -4.38 24.20
C ALA A 169 27.37 -4.95 23.46
N GLY A 170 28.26 -4.08 22.98
CA GLY A 170 29.51 -4.44 22.31
C GLY A 170 29.38 -4.78 20.83
N GLY A 171 28.27 -4.42 20.19
CA GLY A 171 28.05 -4.66 18.76
C GLY A 171 28.31 -3.46 17.86
N ILE A 172 27.93 -3.60 16.59
CA ILE A 172 28.20 -2.62 15.52
C ILE A 172 27.10 -1.58 15.33
N PHE A 173 25.85 -1.90 15.68
CA PHE A 173 24.72 -1.01 15.43
C PHE A 173 24.69 0.14 16.44
N LEU A 174 24.49 1.35 15.96
CA LEU A 174 24.35 2.53 16.81
C LEU A 174 23.17 2.39 17.79
N ASN A 175 23.20 3.13 18.90
CA ASN A 175 22.11 3.14 19.89
C ASN A 175 21.24 4.37 19.70
N GLY A 176 19.94 4.24 19.93
CA GLY A 176 19.02 5.38 19.79
C GLY A 176 18.68 5.68 18.34
N ALA A 177 17.93 6.76 18.15
CA ALA A 177 17.56 7.22 16.82
C ALA A 177 18.67 8.04 16.16
N HIS A 178 18.97 7.65 14.93
CA HIS A 178 19.88 8.34 14.03
C HIS A 178 19.15 8.73 12.74
N PRO A 179 19.61 9.76 12.00
CA PRO A 179 19.04 10.08 10.70
C PRO A 179 19.04 8.87 9.76
N VAL A 180 18.04 8.79 8.88
CA VAL A 180 18.07 7.78 7.80
C VAL A 180 19.15 8.18 6.81
N ALA A 181 20.31 7.53 6.92
CA ALA A 181 21.50 7.81 6.11
C ALA A 181 21.80 6.64 5.17
N HIS A 182 22.57 6.94 4.12
CA HIS A 182 23.09 5.93 3.22
C HIS A 182 24.05 4.98 3.96
N PRO A 183 24.01 3.67 3.65
CA PRO A 183 24.93 2.71 4.25
C PRO A 183 26.37 3.08 3.94
N GLY A 184 27.24 2.83 4.93
CA GLY A 184 28.68 3.02 4.79
C GLY A 184 29.37 1.99 3.89
N PRO A 185 30.71 2.01 3.84
CA PRO A 185 31.50 1.00 3.14
C PRO A 185 31.23 -0.45 3.59
N ASP A 186 30.73 -0.67 4.80
CA ASP A 186 30.37 -2.01 5.27
C ASP A 186 29.01 -2.52 4.74
N GLY A 187 28.25 -1.67 4.03
CA GLY A 187 26.97 -2.03 3.42
C GLY A 187 25.83 -2.22 4.44
N LEU A 188 26.06 -1.88 5.70
CA LEU A 188 25.05 -1.90 6.75
C LEU A 188 24.52 -0.49 6.98
N VAL A 189 23.31 -0.44 7.54
CA VAL A 189 22.69 0.82 7.94
C VAL A 189 22.65 0.93 9.44
N ASN A 190 22.61 2.17 9.94
CA ASN A 190 22.61 2.48 11.37
C ASN A 190 23.92 2.03 12.04
N THR A 191 25.04 2.17 11.32
CA THR A 191 26.41 1.88 11.77
C THR A 191 27.28 3.15 11.77
N PRO A 192 28.44 3.16 12.45
CA PRO A 192 29.29 4.36 12.57
C PRO A 192 29.85 4.91 11.26
N ASP A 193 29.86 4.11 10.20
CA ASP A 193 30.41 4.45 8.89
C ASP A 193 29.33 4.92 7.90
N ASP A 194 28.08 5.05 8.35
CA ASP A 194 26.98 5.62 7.57
C ASP A 194 27.35 6.99 6.98
N GLY A 195 26.87 7.21 5.75
CA GLY A 195 27.13 8.40 4.96
C GLY A 195 26.17 9.56 5.26
N PRO A 196 25.92 10.44 4.28
CA PRO A 196 24.96 11.53 4.43
C PRO A 196 23.52 11.00 4.51
N VAL A 197 22.60 11.87 4.96
CA VAL A 197 21.15 11.63 4.94
C VAL A 197 20.70 11.22 3.55
N GLU A 198 19.87 10.19 3.49
CA GLU A 198 19.42 9.60 2.24
C GLU A 198 18.48 10.52 1.46
N VAL A 199 18.55 10.41 0.14
CA VAL A 199 17.71 11.13 -0.81
C VAL A 199 16.99 10.12 -1.70
N LEU A 200 15.66 10.21 -1.73
CA LEU A 200 14.82 9.48 -2.67
C LEU A 200 14.68 10.28 -3.97
N VAL A 201 14.82 9.61 -5.11
CA VAL A 201 14.54 10.20 -6.42
C VAL A 201 13.14 9.75 -6.83
N GLN A 202 12.26 10.73 -7.03
CA GLN A 202 10.88 10.53 -7.47
C GLN A 202 10.77 10.88 -8.95
N PRO A 203 9.99 10.11 -9.74
CA PRO A 203 9.71 10.46 -11.12
C PRO A 203 9.17 11.89 -11.26
N GLY A 204 9.60 12.55 -12.33
CA GLY A 204 9.14 13.89 -12.67
C GLY A 204 7.69 13.96 -13.15
N ALA A 205 7.34 15.05 -13.83
CA ALA A 205 5.99 15.28 -14.35
C ALA A 205 5.63 14.29 -15.48
N ASP A 206 6.63 13.71 -16.14
CA ASP A 206 6.46 12.68 -17.16
C ASP A 206 6.18 11.28 -16.59
N GLY A 207 6.34 11.09 -15.28
CA GLY A 207 6.12 9.82 -14.59
C GLY A 207 7.21 8.76 -14.85
N LEU A 208 8.32 9.13 -15.47
CA LEU A 208 9.46 8.26 -15.72
C LEU A 208 10.58 8.59 -14.72
N ALA A 209 11.23 7.56 -14.18
CA ALA A 209 12.43 7.74 -13.35
C ALA A 209 13.69 7.79 -14.24
N GLY A 210 14.67 8.60 -13.85
CA GLY A 210 15.95 8.75 -14.53
C GLY A 210 15.94 9.85 -15.61
N THR A 211 14.94 10.71 -15.62
CA THR A 211 14.80 11.83 -16.56
C THR A 211 15.24 13.14 -15.93
N ALA A 212 15.38 14.20 -16.74
CA ALA A 212 15.90 15.48 -16.27
C ALA A 212 14.93 16.22 -15.33
N ASP A 213 13.67 15.79 -15.25
CA ASP A 213 12.63 16.36 -14.41
C ASP A 213 12.38 15.58 -13.10
N ASP A 214 13.21 14.56 -12.82
CA ASP A 214 13.18 13.84 -11.54
C ASP A 214 13.30 14.81 -10.35
N ALA A 215 12.44 14.60 -9.36
CA ALA A 215 12.45 15.36 -8.11
C ALA A 215 13.21 14.59 -7.02
N THR A 216 14.05 15.28 -6.26
CA THR A 216 14.75 14.68 -5.12
C THR A 216 14.05 15.01 -3.80
N LEU A 217 13.63 13.99 -3.08
CA LEU A 217 13.11 14.08 -1.71
C LEU A 217 14.21 13.67 -0.73
N THR A 218 14.81 14.65 -0.05
CA THR A 218 15.72 14.36 1.07
C THR A 218 14.90 13.85 2.26
N LEU A 219 15.33 12.76 2.90
CA LEU A 219 14.69 12.19 4.08
C LEU A 219 14.99 12.97 5.36
N ASP A 220 14.99 14.30 5.27
CA ASP A 220 15.18 15.18 6.42
C ASP A 220 14.00 15.05 7.41
N GLY A 221 14.31 15.06 8.70
CA GLY A 221 13.33 14.78 9.76
C GLY A 221 12.93 13.31 9.91
N TYR A 222 13.42 12.40 9.06
CA TYR A 222 13.31 10.96 9.30
C TYR A 222 14.44 10.50 10.21
N SER A 223 14.12 9.59 11.14
CA SER A 223 15.12 8.90 11.94
C SER A 223 14.78 7.43 12.09
N ARG A 224 15.82 6.60 12.20
CA ARG A 224 15.76 5.16 12.40
C ARG A 224 16.50 4.80 13.68
N GLU A 225 15.93 3.88 14.43
CA GLU A 225 16.50 3.27 15.61
C GLU A 225 16.39 1.76 15.45
N ILE A 226 17.52 1.07 15.49
CA ILE A 226 17.58 -0.40 15.48
C ILE A 226 17.89 -0.85 16.88
N GLU A 227 16.94 -1.44 17.58
CA GLU A 227 17.15 -2.03 18.89
C GLU A 227 17.30 -3.55 18.78
N ILE A 228 18.36 -4.08 19.37
CA ILE A 228 18.68 -5.49 19.38
C ILE A 228 18.76 -5.95 20.84
N THR A 229 17.77 -6.74 21.27
CA THR A 229 17.68 -7.27 22.63
C THR A 229 18.02 -8.75 22.65
N ASP A 230 19.00 -9.14 23.48
CA ASP A 230 19.30 -10.55 23.74
C ASP A 230 18.17 -11.20 24.54
N LEU A 231 17.54 -12.23 23.96
CA LEU A 231 16.58 -13.08 24.69
C LEU A 231 17.29 -14.28 25.29
N ASN A 232 18.24 -14.85 24.56
CA ASN A 232 19.14 -15.89 25.01
C ASN A 232 20.44 -15.85 24.16
N PRO A 233 21.46 -16.68 24.45
CA PRO A 233 22.73 -16.64 23.71
C PRO A 233 22.61 -16.81 22.18
N ASN A 234 21.54 -17.46 21.70
CA ASN A 234 21.34 -17.81 20.29
C ASN A 234 20.12 -17.14 19.65
N LEU A 235 19.40 -16.27 20.37
CA LEU A 235 18.16 -15.64 19.91
C LEU A 235 18.11 -14.18 20.36
N ARG A 236 17.84 -13.29 19.42
CA ARG A 236 17.67 -11.86 19.66
C ARG A 236 16.36 -11.38 19.07
N GLN A 237 15.74 -10.42 19.75
CA GLN A 237 14.67 -9.63 19.20
C GLN A 237 15.27 -8.40 18.52
N ILE A 238 14.83 -8.13 17.30
CA ILE A 238 15.14 -6.89 16.58
C ILE A 238 13.86 -6.07 16.56
N ARG A 239 13.95 -4.83 17.02
CA ARG A 239 12.90 -3.82 16.92
C ARG A 239 13.45 -2.64 16.15
N VAL A 240 12.89 -2.36 14.98
CA VAL A 240 13.25 -1.20 14.18
C VAL A 240 12.13 -0.16 14.30
N ILE A 241 12.48 1.03 14.77
CA ILE A 241 11.57 2.16 14.92
C ILE A 241 11.98 3.23 13.93
N VAL A 242 11.07 3.63 13.04
CA VAL A 242 11.27 4.74 12.11
C VAL A 242 10.34 5.89 12.50
N ARG A 243 10.92 7.03 12.86
CA ARG A 243 10.18 8.28 13.11
C ARG A 243 10.18 9.10 11.84
N TYR A 244 9.02 9.59 11.43
CA TYR A 244 8.86 10.34 10.18
C TYR A 244 7.95 11.56 10.39
N PRO A 245 8.16 12.65 9.61
CA PRO A 245 7.31 13.82 9.65
C PRO A 245 5.90 13.51 9.13
N TYR A 246 4.89 14.06 9.80
CA TYR A 246 3.49 13.99 9.40
C TYR A 246 2.81 15.33 9.70
N GLY A 247 2.79 16.21 8.70
CA GLY A 247 2.41 17.62 8.89
C GLY A 247 3.32 18.29 9.92
N ASP A 248 2.74 18.94 10.93
CA ASP A 248 3.47 19.61 12.02
C ASP A 248 3.86 18.66 13.17
N SER A 249 3.65 17.34 13.00
CA SER A 249 3.90 16.32 14.03
C SER A 249 4.85 15.25 13.52
N GLN A 250 5.37 14.40 14.40
CA GLN A 250 6.06 13.17 14.02
C GLN A 250 5.17 11.96 14.32
N ARG A 251 5.31 10.94 13.48
CA ARG A 251 4.72 9.62 13.68
C ARG A 251 5.82 8.57 13.73
N GLU A 252 5.50 7.44 14.32
CA GLU A 252 6.40 6.30 14.42
C GLU A 252 5.81 5.10 13.68
N TYR A 253 6.68 4.36 13.00
CA TYR A 253 6.41 3.03 12.49
C TYR A 253 7.37 2.05 13.16
N GLU A 254 6.84 0.96 13.72
CA GLU A 254 7.63 -0.06 14.40
C GLU A 254 7.51 -1.39 13.65
N LEU A 255 8.65 -2.05 13.45
CA LEU A 255 8.73 -3.39 12.90
C LEU A 255 9.55 -4.29 13.84
N LEU A 256 8.94 -5.38 14.28
CA LEU A 256 9.52 -6.32 15.23
C LEU A 256 9.74 -7.68 14.57
N THR A 257 10.92 -8.25 14.75
CA THR A 257 11.26 -9.59 14.29
C THR A 257 12.25 -10.27 15.25
N TYR A 258 12.60 -11.51 14.98
CA TYR A 258 13.60 -12.27 15.73
C TYR A 258 14.67 -12.80 14.80
N ILE A 259 15.89 -12.90 15.32
CA ILE A 259 17.04 -13.44 14.60
C ILE A 259 17.75 -14.48 15.47
N SER A 260 18.11 -15.60 14.86
CA SER A 260 18.88 -16.68 15.50
C SER A 260 20.36 -16.64 15.11
N ALA A 261 21.20 -17.20 15.98
CA ALA A 261 22.62 -17.45 15.70
C ALA A 261 22.85 -18.53 14.62
N PHE A 262 21.81 -19.30 14.31
CA PHE A 262 21.84 -20.37 13.31
C PHE A 262 21.15 -19.91 12.02
N SER A 263 21.68 -20.35 10.88
CA SER A 263 21.13 -20.20 9.53
C SER A 263 20.59 -21.52 9.00
#